data_AF-A0A0S8DD48-F1
#
_entry.id   AF-A0A0S8DD48-F1
#
_cell.length_a   1.000
_cell.length_b   1.000
_cell.length_c   1.000
_cell.angle_alpha   90.00
_cell.angle_beta   90.00
_cell.angle_gamma   90.00
#
_symmetry.space_group_name_H-M   'P 1'
#
loop_
_entity.id
_entity.type
_entity.pdbx_description
1 polymer ?
#
loop_
_entity_poly.entity_id
_entity_poly.type
_entity_poly.pdbx_seq_one_letter_code
_entity_poly.pdbx_strand_id
1 'polypeptide(L)'
;MLIGLLVCYAGITSSNKRGKSRRPSLSALRKEWDQKRQDPAFSESFLEYSRQRAAELAQEAKAGTSNVDWQTRKGWETPAIRSEAKSGLLVMWGFAIVWNAGSSPLFWVLPEELARGNYPALAGLLFPLAGAFLIYKAYSMTAEYRRFGRVLAEMDPYPGSIGGHVGGRIVVPQLAYGTAVAPSARLSVRLECVYSYVSGSGDNRSRRESIKWAEEGRPQVESVGRGVNLAFRFDVPEGLPEADVEQTGAYHWWRLSVTAEVDGVDLKRQYNIPVFPTGKTSRSVNHDISAHVLKERIQASDQARDAIAQGDFSAGGLSRAMRFSDEGGEIRMVFPMFRNKVLTVIAAMFAGGFGFASYQMIGTALNGGAFGLFTGLFSIPFVLVALVASIATIYLPLNNLHVRIRGSQLSVLRPLLFVPVFWRRLSVTELSHLSIKRTGSTGEGVKKVEHFKLRAYDRNGSVVTLAEDLDGEDVAGHFRDYLARRLNVETRPDVPISARRLSSA
;
A
#
# COMPACT_ATOMS: atom_id res chain seq x y z
N MET A 1 31.54 -20.88 -24.48
CA MET A 1 32.43 -20.10 -23.60
C MET A 1 32.60 -18.61 -23.96
N LEU A 2 32.12 -18.12 -25.11
CA LEU A 2 32.19 -16.69 -25.48
C LEU A 2 31.06 -15.80 -24.92
N ILE A 3 29.98 -16.39 -24.38
CA ILE A 3 28.84 -15.65 -23.81
C ILE A 3 29.04 -15.34 -22.31
N GLY A 4 29.79 -16.18 -21.60
CA GLY A 4 30.15 -15.94 -20.20
C GLY A 4 31.08 -14.74 -20.00
N LEU A 5 31.91 -14.41 -20.99
CA LEU A 5 32.81 -13.25 -20.95
C LEU A 5 32.08 -11.91 -21.18
N LEU A 6 30.96 -11.89 -21.91
CA LEU A 6 30.16 -10.66 -22.09
C LEU A 6 29.33 -10.32 -20.84
N VAL A 7 28.85 -11.34 -20.11
CA VAL A 7 28.16 -11.15 -18.82
C VAL A 7 29.16 -10.80 -17.71
N CYS A 8 30.38 -11.36 -17.73
CA CYS A 8 31.44 -10.95 -16.82
C CYS A 8 32.03 -9.56 -17.16
N TYR A 9 32.15 -9.17 -18.43
CA TYR A 9 32.65 -7.84 -18.82
C TYR A 9 31.65 -6.72 -18.47
N ALA A 10 30.35 -6.98 -18.58
CA ALA A 10 29.30 -6.08 -18.08
C ALA A 10 29.26 -6.01 -16.53
N GLY A 11 29.75 -7.05 -15.84
CA GLY A 11 29.88 -7.06 -14.37
C GLY A 11 31.16 -6.39 -13.84
N ILE A 12 32.27 -6.45 -14.58
CA ILE A 12 33.61 -6.05 -14.11
C ILE A 12 33.99 -4.60 -14.51
N THR A 13 33.26 -3.96 -15.43
CA THR A 13 33.48 -2.54 -15.78
C THR A 13 32.65 -1.53 -14.98
N SER A 14 31.84 -1.95 -13.99
CA SER A 14 31.23 -1.02 -13.01
C SER A 14 32.16 -0.71 -11.82
N SER A 15 33.47 -0.67 -12.08
CA SER A 15 34.45 -0.14 -11.15
C SER A 15 34.21 1.36 -10.94
N ASN A 16 33.69 1.66 -9.75
CA ASN A 16 33.84 2.90 -9.01
C ASN A 16 33.52 4.21 -9.72
N LYS A 17 32.25 4.61 -9.61
CA LYS A 17 31.88 5.81 -8.82
C LYS A 17 30.52 5.54 -8.18
N ARG A 18 30.55 5.04 -6.93
CA ARG A 18 29.38 5.00 -6.07
C ARG A 18 28.81 6.41 -6.01
N GLY A 19 27.66 6.63 -6.63
CA GLY A 19 26.78 7.75 -6.26
C GLY A 19 26.44 7.57 -4.80
N LYS A 20 27.17 8.26 -3.93
CA LYS A 20 26.82 8.37 -2.51
C LYS A 20 25.35 8.76 -2.45
N SER A 21 24.59 8.07 -1.61
CA SER A 21 23.35 8.61 -1.07
C SER A 21 23.56 10.11 -0.81
N ARG A 22 22.75 10.96 -1.46
CA ARG A 22 22.78 12.42 -1.27
C ARG A 22 22.58 12.82 0.20
N ARG A 23 22.14 11.89 1.05
CA ARG A 23 22.09 12.06 2.50
C ARG A 23 23.42 11.62 3.14
N PRO A 24 24.14 12.51 3.81
CA PRO A 24 25.35 12.17 4.56
C PRO A 24 25.04 11.16 5.68
N SER A 25 25.99 10.27 5.97
CA SER A 25 25.86 9.34 7.09
C SER A 25 25.84 10.10 8.42
N LEU A 26 25.26 9.50 9.47
CA LEU A 26 25.25 10.11 10.81
C LEU A 26 26.65 10.46 11.32
N SER A 27 27.65 9.64 10.96
CA SER A 27 29.06 9.91 11.27
C SER A 27 29.63 11.12 10.51
N ALA A 28 29.18 11.36 9.29
CA ALA A 28 29.57 12.54 8.51
C ALA A 28 28.90 13.80 9.06
N LEU A 29 27.59 13.75 9.35
CA LEU A 29 26.86 14.83 10.02
C LEU A 29 27.46 15.17 11.39
N ARG A 30 27.93 14.16 12.13
CA ARG A 30 28.57 14.37 13.43
C ARG A 30 29.89 15.13 13.29
N LYS A 31 30.73 14.77 12.31
CA LYS A 31 31.96 15.49 12.02
C LYS A 31 31.72 16.94 11.58
N GLU A 32 30.72 17.17 10.73
CA GLU A 32 30.32 18.53 10.31
C GLU A 32 29.85 19.37 11.51
N TRP A 33 29.06 18.78 12.41
CA TRP A 33 28.61 19.43 13.64
C TRP A 33 29.78 19.76 14.58
N ASP A 34 30.70 18.81 14.79
CA ASP A 34 31.88 19.01 15.64
C ASP A 34 32.79 20.13 15.10
N GLN A 35 32.86 20.32 13.78
CA GLN A 35 33.55 21.45 13.15
C GLN A 35 32.83 22.78 13.38
N LYS A 36 31.50 22.85 13.20
CA LYS A 36 30.73 24.08 13.44
C LYS A 36 30.74 24.52 14.90
N ARG A 37 30.85 23.57 15.83
CA ARG A 37 30.95 23.84 17.27
C ARG A 37 32.22 24.60 17.67
N GLN A 38 33.21 24.69 16.79
CA GLN A 38 34.41 25.51 17.01
C GLN A 38 34.14 27.01 16.82
N ASP A 39 33.01 27.37 16.21
CA ASP A 39 32.53 28.74 16.11
C ASP A 39 31.88 29.18 17.44
N PRO A 40 32.38 30.24 18.10
CA PRO A 40 31.82 30.76 19.35
C PRO A 40 30.34 31.16 19.29
N ALA A 41 29.82 31.42 18.08
CA ALA A 41 28.42 31.81 17.86
C ALA A 41 27.45 30.61 17.68
N PHE A 42 27.96 29.38 17.63
CA PHE A 42 27.14 28.19 17.33
C PHE A 42 26.77 27.41 18.59
N SER A 43 25.49 27.45 18.99
CA SER A 43 24.99 26.83 20.24
C SER A 43 23.98 25.68 20.04
N GLU A 44 23.80 25.18 18.81
CA GLU A 44 22.76 24.20 18.50
C GLU A 44 23.13 22.77 18.92
N SER A 45 22.14 22.01 19.40
CA SER A 45 22.32 20.60 19.70
C SER A 45 22.50 19.77 18.41
N PHE A 46 23.15 18.61 18.51
CA PHE A 46 23.32 17.73 17.35
C PHE A 46 21.99 17.29 16.71
N LEU A 47 20.93 17.13 17.52
CA LEU A 47 19.61 16.75 17.01
C LEU A 47 18.98 17.88 16.20
N GLU A 48 19.09 19.13 16.65
CA GLU A 48 18.61 20.31 15.92
C GLU A 48 19.40 20.50 14.63
N TYR A 49 20.75 20.46 14.72
CA TYR A 49 21.63 20.56 13.56
C TYR A 49 21.34 19.49 12.51
N SER A 50 21.17 18.22 12.94
CA SER A 50 20.86 17.13 12.00
C SER A 50 19.51 17.29 11.30
N ARG A 51 18.49 17.83 12.00
CA ARG A 51 17.17 18.11 11.44
C ARG A 51 17.23 19.28 10.45
N GLN A 52 17.91 20.36 10.81
CA GLN A 52 18.09 21.52 9.95
C GLN A 52 18.90 21.16 8.71
N ARG A 53 20.02 20.45 8.87
CA ARG A 53 20.85 19.99 7.75
C ARG A 53 20.09 19.03 6.83
N ALA A 54 19.22 18.17 7.38
CA ALA A 54 18.34 17.33 6.57
C ALA A 54 17.29 18.15 5.80
N ALA A 55 16.78 19.23 6.38
CA ALA A 55 15.86 20.16 5.73
C ALA A 55 16.55 20.98 4.63
N GLU A 56 17.77 21.49 4.89
CA GLU A 56 18.63 22.17 3.91
C GLU A 56 18.95 21.24 2.73
N LEU A 57 19.40 20.02 2.97
CA LEU A 57 19.68 19.05 1.90
C LEU A 57 18.42 18.68 1.11
N ALA A 58 17.25 18.67 1.75
CA ALA A 58 15.99 18.48 1.06
C ALA A 58 15.61 19.70 0.20
N GLN A 59 15.93 20.91 0.65
CA GLN A 59 15.76 22.15 -0.12
C GLN A 59 16.79 22.26 -1.26
N GLU A 60 18.07 21.94 -1.04
CA GLU A 60 19.12 21.88 -2.06
C GLU A 60 18.82 20.81 -3.11
N ALA A 61 18.28 19.66 -2.71
CA ALA A 61 17.82 18.64 -3.64
C ALA A 61 16.70 19.19 -4.53
N LYS A 62 15.68 19.86 -3.93
CA LYS A 62 14.58 20.52 -4.68
C LYS A 62 15.08 21.65 -5.58
N ALA A 63 16.00 22.49 -5.11
CA ALA A 63 16.58 23.57 -5.88
C ALA A 63 17.44 23.04 -7.05
N GLY A 64 18.17 21.94 -6.85
CA GLY A 64 18.94 21.27 -7.89
C GLY A 64 18.10 20.60 -8.98
N THR A 65 16.87 20.16 -8.67
CA THR A 65 15.93 19.65 -9.68
C THR A 65 15.30 20.77 -10.51
N SER A 66 15.19 22.00 -9.97
CA SER A 66 14.52 23.13 -10.63
C SER A 66 15.22 23.66 -11.89
N ASN A 67 16.50 23.31 -12.10
CA ASN A 67 17.29 23.78 -13.25
C ASN A 67 17.49 22.70 -14.34
N VAL A 68 16.87 21.52 -14.18
CA VAL A 68 16.89 20.48 -15.22
C VAL A 68 15.66 20.68 -16.09
N ASP A 69 15.87 20.94 -17.38
CA ASP A 69 14.79 20.97 -18.36
C ASP A 69 14.16 19.56 -18.43
N TRP A 70 13.05 19.39 -17.73
CA TRP A 70 12.34 18.12 -17.62
C TRP A 70 11.83 17.59 -18.97
N GLN A 71 11.70 18.47 -19.98
CA GLN A 71 11.29 18.08 -21.33
C GLN A 71 12.38 17.30 -22.08
N THR A 72 13.64 17.38 -21.63
CA THR A 72 14.74 16.59 -22.18
C THR A 72 14.64 15.10 -21.82
N ARG A 73 13.80 14.76 -20.82
CA ARG A 73 13.59 13.38 -20.41
C ARG A 73 12.81 12.62 -21.49
N LYS A 74 13.33 11.45 -21.85
CA LYS A 74 12.67 10.56 -22.81
C LYS A 74 11.26 10.18 -22.36
N GLY A 75 10.28 10.40 -23.23
CA GLY A 75 8.86 10.18 -22.99
C GLY A 75 8.11 11.41 -22.46
N TRP A 76 8.82 12.48 -22.07
CA TRP A 76 8.25 13.75 -21.59
C TRP A 76 8.52 14.91 -22.54
N GLU A 77 8.91 14.66 -23.79
CA GLU A 77 9.29 15.71 -24.75
C GLU A 77 8.08 16.44 -25.33
N THR A 78 6.91 15.80 -25.31
CA THR A 78 5.66 16.30 -25.90
C THR A 78 4.48 16.02 -24.99
N PRO A 79 3.35 16.74 -25.13
CA PRO A 79 2.13 16.46 -24.37
C PRO A 79 1.51 15.08 -24.66
N ALA A 80 1.90 14.42 -25.76
CA ALA A 80 1.42 13.09 -26.14
C ALA A 80 2.35 12.01 -25.58
N ILE A 81 2.04 11.50 -24.39
CA ILE A 81 2.85 10.52 -23.68
C ILE A 81 2.54 9.10 -24.18
N ARG A 82 3.60 8.32 -24.44
CA ARG A 82 3.49 6.93 -24.91
C ARG A 82 3.39 5.97 -23.73
N SER A 83 2.56 4.94 -23.86
CA SER A 83 2.47 3.87 -22.86
C SER A 83 3.74 3.02 -22.82
N GLU A 84 4.04 2.44 -21.66
CA GLU A 84 5.19 1.52 -21.48
C GLU A 84 4.97 0.11 -22.07
N ALA A 85 3.82 -0.14 -22.70
CA ALA A 85 3.43 -1.45 -23.19
C ALA A 85 4.43 -2.08 -24.19
N LYS A 86 5.00 -1.28 -25.12
CA LYS A 86 5.93 -1.81 -26.13
C LYS A 86 7.25 -2.28 -25.51
N SER A 87 7.83 -1.48 -24.60
CA SER A 87 9.06 -1.85 -23.89
C SER A 87 8.81 -3.03 -22.96
N GLY A 88 7.69 -3.04 -22.22
CA GLY A 88 7.31 -4.16 -21.37
C GLY A 88 7.15 -5.46 -22.15
N LEU A 89 6.55 -5.40 -23.34
CA LEU A 89 6.39 -6.55 -24.23
C LEU A 89 7.74 -7.13 -24.67
N LEU A 90 8.68 -6.29 -25.09
CA LEU A 90 10.02 -6.72 -25.51
C LEU A 90 10.80 -7.37 -24.37
N VAL A 91 10.75 -6.76 -23.18
CA VAL A 91 11.41 -7.31 -21.98
C VAL A 91 10.79 -8.65 -21.58
N MET A 92 9.45 -8.76 -21.59
CA MET A 92 8.75 -10.00 -21.24
C MET A 92 9.08 -11.13 -22.22
N TRP A 93 9.06 -10.88 -23.53
CA TRP A 93 9.45 -11.88 -24.53
C TRP A 93 10.92 -12.29 -24.39
N GLY A 94 11.83 -11.34 -24.23
CA GLY A 94 13.25 -11.63 -24.01
C GLY A 94 13.47 -12.50 -22.78
N PHE A 95 12.82 -12.17 -21.66
CA PHE A 95 12.90 -12.94 -20.43
C PHE A 95 12.29 -14.35 -20.58
N ALA A 96 11.12 -14.46 -21.23
CA ALA A 96 10.48 -15.75 -21.48
C ALA A 96 11.36 -16.66 -22.35
N ILE A 97 11.98 -16.13 -23.42
CA ILE A 97 12.87 -16.90 -24.30
C ILE A 97 14.10 -17.39 -23.54
N VAL A 98 14.78 -16.49 -22.81
CA VAL A 98 15.98 -16.85 -22.03
C VAL A 98 15.66 -17.89 -20.96
N TRP A 99 14.54 -17.72 -20.24
CA TRP A 99 14.11 -18.68 -19.22
C TRP A 99 13.83 -20.07 -19.81
N ASN A 100 13.09 -20.13 -20.92
CA ASN A 100 12.76 -21.41 -21.57
C ASN A 100 14.01 -22.07 -22.18
N ALA A 101 14.92 -21.31 -22.75
CA ALA A 101 16.21 -21.83 -23.24
C ALA A 101 17.10 -22.37 -22.10
N GLY A 102 17.11 -21.69 -20.94
CA GLY A 102 17.81 -22.17 -19.75
C GLY A 102 17.16 -23.41 -19.13
N SER A 103 15.84 -23.54 -19.25
CA SER A 103 15.07 -24.66 -18.72
C SER A 103 15.05 -25.88 -19.64
N SER A 104 15.35 -25.75 -20.93
CA SER A 104 15.22 -26.84 -21.89
C SER A 104 16.10 -28.06 -21.60
N PRO A 105 17.37 -27.95 -21.12
CA PRO A 105 18.24 -29.09 -20.82
C PRO A 105 17.58 -30.19 -19.99
N LEU A 106 16.63 -29.81 -19.13
CA LEU A 106 15.88 -30.72 -18.28
C LEU A 106 15.10 -31.77 -19.07
N PHE A 107 14.59 -31.45 -20.27
CA PHE A 107 13.83 -32.42 -21.08
C PHE A 107 14.69 -33.60 -21.56
N TRP A 108 16.02 -33.41 -21.66
CA TRP A 108 16.96 -34.47 -22.03
C TRP A 108 17.54 -35.22 -20.82
N VAL A 109 17.73 -34.55 -19.68
CA VAL A 109 18.33 -35.13 -18.47
C VAL A 109 17.31 -35.87 -17.59
N LEU A 110 16.07 -35.39 -17.54
CA LEU A 110 15.04 -35.91 -16.64
C LEU A 110 14.70 -37.41 -16.86
N PRO A 111 14.59 -37.93 -18.11
CA PRO A 111 14.33 -39.35 -18.32
C PRO A 111 15.41 -40.26 -17.75
N GLU A 112 16.67 -39.85 -17.82
CA GLU A 112 17.82 -40.61 -17.31
C GLU A 112 17.83 -40.62 -15.77
N GLU A 113 17.55 -39.48 -15.14
CA GLU A 113 17.45 -39.38 -13.68
C GLU A 113 16.27 -40.18 -13.11
N LEU A 114 15.14 -40.20 -13.82
CA LEU A 114 13.99 -41.05 -13.48
C LEU A 114 14.33 -42.54 -13.62
N ALA A 115 15.05 -42.93 -14.67
CA ALA A 115 15.51 -44.31 -14.84
C ALA A 115 16.47 -44.77 -13.73
N ARG A 116 17.20 -43.83 -13.09
CA ARG A 116 18.05 -44.07 -11.92
C ARG A 116 17.29 -44.10 -10.58
N GLY A 117 15.95 -43.94 -10.60
CA GLY A 117 15.11 -43.92 -9.40
C GLY A 117 15.15 -42.60 -8.62
N ASN A 118 15.72 -41.53 -9.19
CA ASN A 118 15.81 -40.22 -8.55
C ASN A 118 14.51 -39.41 -8.72
N TYR A 119 13.44 -39.83 -8.06
CA TYR A 119 12.15 -39.13 -8.08
C TYR A 119 12.18 -37.66 -7.66
N PRO A 120 13.06 -37.20 -6.73
CA PRO A 120 13.24 -35.77 -6.44
C PRO A 120 13.58 -34.91 -7.68
N ALA A 121 14.15 -35.48 -8.75
CA ALA A 121 14.42 -34.76 -9.99
C ALA A 121 13.16 -34.17 -10.66
N LEU A 122 11.97 -34.71 -10.36
CA LEU A 122 10.68 -34.16 -10.82
C LEU A 122 10.43 -32.73 -10.36
N ALA A 123 11.02 -32.28 -9.24
CA ALA A 123 10.94 -30.90 -8.80
C ALA A 123 11.51 -29.92 -9.85
N GLY A 124 12.42 -30.38 -10.71
CA GLY A 124 12.93 -29.61 -11.85
C GLY A 124 11.83 -29.17 -12.82
N LEU A 125 10.71 -29.92 -12.94
CA LEU A 125 9.60 -29.58 -13.84
C LEU A 125 8.90 -28.26 -13.50
N LEU A 126 9.13 -27.71 -12.31
CA LEU A 126 8.68 -26.37 -11.95
C LEU A 126 9.30 -25.29 -12.86
N PHE A 127 10.51 -25.49 -13.35
CA PHE A 127 11.19 -24.53 -14.24
C PHE A 127 10.52 -24.44 -15.62
N PRO A 128 10.24 -25.53 -16.35
CA PRO A 128 9.44 -25.48 -17.58
C PRO A 128 8.02 -24.97 -17.36
N LEU A 129 7.37 -25.30 -16.25
CA LEU A 129 6.03 -24.79 -15.92
C LEU A 129 6.04 -23.26 -15.74
N ALA A 130 7.04 -22.72 -15.03
CA ALA A 130 7.26 -21.29 -14.95
C ALA A 130 7.53 -20.69 -16.34
N GLY A 131 8.31 -21.37 -17.19
CA GLY A 131 8.57 -20.97 -18.58
C GLY A 131 7.30 -20.89 -19.44
N ALA A 132 6.42 -21.87 -19.33
CA ALA A 132 5.11 -21.88 -20.01
C ALA A 132 4.22 -20.74 -19.54
N PHE A 133 4.20 -20.47 -18.23
CA PHE A 133 3.49 -19.30 -17.67
C PHE A 133 4.03 -17.97 -18.22
N LEU A 134 5.35 -17.82 -18.34
CA LEU A 134 5.97 -16.62 -18.93
C LEU A 134 5.58 -16.44 -20.40
N ILE A 135 5.56 -17.52 -21.19
CA ILE A 135 5.10 -17.48 -22.59
C ILE A 135 3.62 -17.06 -22.64
N TYR A 136 2.76 -17.65 -21.81
CA TYR A 136 1.35 -17.27 -21.71
C TYR A 136 1.18 -15.78 -21.39
N LYS A 137 1.96 -15.24 -20.43
CA LYS A 137 1.96 -13.81 -20.10
C LYS A 137 2.43 -12.95 -21.27
N ALA A 138 3.53 -13.32 -21.94
CA ALA A 138 4.05 -12.61 -23.11
C ALA A 138 3.04 -12.60 -24.27
N TYR A 139 2.39 -13.74 -24.52
CA TYR A 139 1.32 -13.86 -25.49
C TYR A 139 0.12 -12.96 -25.14
N SER A 140 -0.33 -12.97 -23.88
CA SER A 140 -1.43 -12.12 -23.42
C SER A 140 -1.14 -10.63 -23.62
N MET A 141 0.08 -10.17 -23.28
CA MET A 141 0.52 -8.79 -23.55
C MET A 141 0.60 -8.49 -25.04
N THR A 142 0.99 -9.47 -25.86
CA THR A 142 1.02 -9.33 -27.33
C THR A 142 -0.39 -9.20 -27.90
N ALA A 143 -1.33 -10.01 -27.42
CA ALA A 143 -2.72 -9.98 -27.85
C ALA A 143 -3.37 -8.63 -27.53
N GLU A 144 -3.12 -8.10 -26.32
CA GLU A 144 -3.55 -6.75 -25.94
C GLU A 144 -2.95 -5.69 -26.87
N TYR A 145 -1.63 -5.73 -27.10
CA TYR A 145 -0.95 -4.75 -27.94
C TYR A 145 -1.42 -4.82 -29.40
N ARG A 146 -1.72 -6.01 -29.92
CA ARG A 146 -2.29 -6.20 -31.26
C ARG A 146 -3.74 -5.70 -31.37
N ARG A 147 -4.54 -5.87 -30.31
CA ARG A 147 -5.96 -5.47 -30.29
C ARG A 147 -6.15 -3.95 -30.21
N PHE A 148 -5.36 -3.28 -29.38
CA PHE A 148 -5.55 -1.84 -29.10
C PHE A 148 -4.48 -0.95 -29.72
N GLY A 149 -3.35 -1.53 -30.15
CA GLY A 149 -2.26 -0.82 -30.79
C GLY A 149 -1.54 0.16 -29.87
N ARG A 150 -1.18 1.30 -30.44
CA ARG A 150 -0.51 2.41 -29.73
C ARG A 150 -1.57 3.29 -29.11
N VAL A 151 -1.60 3.32 -27.79
CA VAL A 151 -2.53 4.15 -27.00
C VAL A 151 -1.73 5.30 -26.42
N LEU A 152 -2.12 6.53 -26.74
CA LEU A 152 -1.42 7.75 -26.33
C LEU A 152 -2.22 8.49 -25.26
N ALA A 153 -1.53 9.05 -24.26
CA ALA A 153 -2.13 9.94 -23.29
C ALA A 153 -1.74 11.38 -23.65
N GLU A 154 -2.68 12.15 -24.18
CA GLU A 154 -2.52 13.56 -24.49
C GLU A 154 -2.90 14.39 -23.25
N MET A 155 -1.91 15.08 -22.68
CA MET A 155 -2.08 15.82 -21.42
C MET A 155 -2.62 17.24 -21.61
N ASP A 156 -3.54 17.65 -20.74
CA ASP A 156 -4.05 19.01 -20.60
C ASP A 156 -4.44 19.31 -19.14
N PRO A 157 -3.64 20.09 -18.39
CA PRO A 157 -2.44 20.81 -18.82
C PRO A 157 -1.22 19.90 -18.99
N TYR A 158 -0.22 20.37 -19.75
CA TYR A 158 1.09 19.74 -19.87
C TYR A 158 2.18 20.73 -19.42
N PRO A 159 3.00 20.40 -18.41
CA PRO A 159 2.89 19.20 -17.56
C PRO A 159 1.62 19.23 -16.69
N GLY A 160 1.28 18.10 -16.08
CA GLY A 160 0.21 18.04 -15.10
C GLY A 160 0.51 18.92 -13.89
N SER A 161 -0.54 19.41 -13.22
CA SER A 161 -0.37 20.40 -12.16
C SER A 161 -0.79 19.91 -10.77
N ILE A 162 0.12 19.97 -9.80
CA ILE A 162 -0.18 19.88 -8.36
C ILE A 162 -0.79 21.22 -7.92
N GLY A 163 -1.80 21.18 -7.05
CA GLY A 163 -2.61 22.35 -6.69
C GLY A 163 -3.49 22.85 -7.85
N GLY A 164 -3.74 21.99 -8.84
CA GLY A 164 -4.46 22.31 -10.06
C GLY A 164 -5.00 21.03 -10.68
N HIS A 165 -5.00 20.93 -12.02
CA HIS A 165 -5.55 19.77 -12.72
C HIS A 165 -4.44 18.88 -13.29
N VAL A 166 -4.70 17.57 -13.26
CA VAL A 166 -4.04 16.58 -14.13
C VAL A 166 -5.13 15.94 -14.98
N GLY A 167 -5.13 16.21 -16.27
CA GLY A 167 -6.19 15.77 -17.16
C GLY A 167 -5.71 15.60 -18.59
N GLY A 168 -6.65 15.31 -19.47
CA GLY A 168 -6.40 15.12 -20.90
C GLY A 168 -7.28 14.06 -21.52
N ARG A 169 -6.78 13.46 -22.60
CA ARG A 169 -7.46 12.42 -23.36
C ARG A 169 -6.53 11.23 -23.57
N ILE A 170 -7.04 10.03 -23.35
CA ILE A 170 -6.37 8.80 -23.79
C ILE A 170 -6.95 8.39 -25.14
N VAL A 171 -6.13 8.46 -26.18
CA VAL A 171 -6.50 8.11 -27.56
C VAL A 171 -6.33 6.60 -27.74
N VAL A 172 -7.44 5.88 -27.94
CA VAL A 172 -7.48 4.43 -28.16
C VAL A 172 -7.97 4.14 -29.58
N PRO A 173 -7.08 4.03 -30.59
CA PRO A 173 -7.48 4.04 -32.00
C PRO A 173 -8.29 2.81 -32.45
N GLN A 174 -8.12 1.67 -31.78
CA GLN A 174 -8.68 0.37 -32.17
C GLN A 174 -9.77 -0.15 -31.21
N LEU A 175 -10.22 0.69 -30.27
CA LEU A 175 -11.38 0.36 -29.42
C LEU A 175 -12.62 1.02 -30.02
N ALA A 176 -13.54 0.22 -30.53
CA ALA A 176 -14.79 0.72 -31.08
C ALA A 176 -15.67 1.34 -29.99
N TYR A 177 -16.34 2.45 -30.31
CA TYR A 177 -17.22 3.16 -29.40
C TYR A 177 -18.30 2.26 -28.80
N GLY A 178 -18.99 1.47 -29.64
CA GLY A 178 -20.04 0.54 -29.18
C GLY A 178 -19.55 -0.48 -28.15
N THR A 179 -18.30 -0.93 -28.24
CA THR A 179 -17.69 -1.82 -27.23
C THR A 179 -17.34 -1.06 -25.96
N ALA A 180 -16.86 0.18 -26.07
CA ALA A 180 -16.50 1.01 -24.91
C ALA A 180 -17.72 1.47 -24.09
N VAL A 181 -18.89 1.61 -24.70
CA VAL A 181 -20.13 2.01 -24.01
C VAL A 181 -21.08 0.84 -23.73
N ALA A 182 -20.67 -0.39 -24.02
CA ALA A 182 -21.47 -1.57 -23.73
C ALA A 182 -21.73 -1.70 -22.21
N PRO A 183 -22.90 -2.21 -21.78
CA PRO A 183 -23.19 -2.40 -20.35
C PRO A 183 -22.20 -3.34 -19.63
N SER A 184 -21.58 -4.27 -20.37
CA SER A 184 -20.53 -5.17 -19.85
C SER A 184 -19.17 -4.48 -19.70
N ALA A 185 -18.97 -3.33 -20.37
CA ALA A 185 -17.69 -2.64 -20.36
C ALA A 185 -17.46 -1.88 -19.06
N ARG A 186 -16.26 -2.03 -18.48
CA ARG A 186 -15.83 -1.26 -17.30
C ARG A 186 -14.54 -0.53 -17.63
N LEU A 187 -14.63 0.79 -17.75
CA LEU A 187 -13.49 1.65 -17.99
C LEU A 187 -13.11 2.39 -16.72
N SER A 188 -11.82 2.40 -16.40
CA SER A 188 -11.28 3.22 -15.32
C SER A 188 -9.98 3.88 -15.73
N VAL A 189 -9.82 5.12 -15.27
CA VAL A 189 -8.57 5.86 -15.30
C VAL A 189 -8.16 6.09 -13.86
N ARG A 190 -6.90 5.80 -13.54
CA ARG A 190 -6.31 5.96 -12.22
C ARG A 190 -5.07 6.83 -12.31
N LEU A 191 -4.96 7.81 -11.42
CA LEU A 191 -3.78 8.63 -11.24
C LEU A 191 -3.15 8.30 -9.89
N GLU A 192 -1.84 8.04 -9.85
CA GLU A 192 -1.10 7.68 -8.64
C GLU A 192 0.18 8.53 -8.52
N CYS A 193 0.41 9.13 -7.35
CA CYS A 193 1.72 9.65 -6.94
C CYS A 193 2.47 8.53 -6.22
N VAL A 194 3.57 8.07 -6.79
CA VAL A 194 4.29 6.88 -6.36
C VAL A 194 5.70 7.23 -5.91
N TYR A 195 6.06 6.79 -4.70
CA TYR A 195 7.43 6.82 -4.20
C TYR A 195 8.11 5.47 -4.43
N SER A 196 9.09 5.44 -5.32
CA SER A 196 9.89 4.26 -5.62
C SER A 196 11.20 4.30 -4.83
N TYR A 197 11.56 3.23 -4.13
CA TYR A 197 12.78 3.17 -3.31
C TYR A 197 13.41 1.77 -3.35
N VAL A 198 14.69 1.67 -3.03
CA VAL A 198 15.39 0.38 -2.93
C VAL A 198 15.41 -0.06 -1.48
N SER A 199 15.03 -1.32 -1.23
CA SER A 199 15.07 -1.98 0.08
C SER A 199 16.02 -3.17 0.05
N GLY A 200 16.61 -3.52 1.19
CA GLY A 200 17.60 -4.60 1.32
C GLY A 200 19.05 -4.11 1.22
N SER A 201 20.00 -5.01 1.48
CA SER A 201 21.45 -4.75 1.45
C SER A 201 22.17 -5.78 0.57
N GLY A 202 23.30 -5.37 -0.01
CA GLY A 202 24.10 -6.20 -0.91
C GLY A 202 23.31 -6.70 -2.12
N ASP A 203 23.37 -8.01 -2.35
CA ASP A 203 22.73 -8.67 -3.50
C ASP A 203 21.22 -8.86 -3.34
N ASN A 204 20.68 -8.64 -2.13
CA ASN A 204 19.24 -8.73 -1.84
C ASN A 204 18.51 -7.39 -1.99
N ARG A 205 19.04 -6.49 -2.82
CA ARG A 205 18.39 -5.20 -3.11
C ARG A 205 17.20 -5.40 -4.04
N SER A 206 16.02 -4.94 -3.62
CA SER A 206 14.80 -4.96 -4.43
C SER A 206 14.14 -3.58 -4.44
N ARG A 207 13.69 -3.16 -5.63
CA ARG A 207 12.91 -1.92 -5.77
C ARG A 207 11.49 -2.18 -5.24
N ARG A 208 11.04 -1.27 -4.38
CA ARG A 208 9.70 -1.23 -3.78
C ARG A 208 9.04 0.07 -4.17
N GLU A 209 7.72 0.07 -4.13
CA GLU A 209 6.91 1.25 -4.39
C GLU A 209 5.97 1.48 -3.22
N SER A 210 5.66 2.74 -2.94
CA SER A 210 4.61 3.14 -2.03
C SER A 210 3.81 4.29 -2.64
N ILE A 211 2.49 4.16 -2.63
CA ILE A 211 1.56 5.14 -3.18
C ILE A 211 1.31 6.22 -2.13
N LYS A 212 1.67 7.47 -2.45
CA LYS A 212 1.49 8.65 -1.60
C LYS A 212 0.11 9.27 -1.74
N TRP A 213 -0.43 9.22 -2.95
CA TRP A 213 -1.77 9.69 -3.27
C TRP A 213 -2.26 8.92 -4.48
N ALA A 214 -3.55 8.61 -4.54
CA ALA A 214 -4.15 8.03 -5.73
C ALA A 214 -5.65 8.31 -5.79
N GLU A 215 -6.13 8.42 -7.01
CA GLU A 215 -7.56 8.54 -7.31
C GLU A 215 -7.89 7.78 -8.59
N GLU A 216 -9.10 7.21 -8.65
CA GLU A 216 -9.59 6.45 -9.81
C GLU A 216 -11.05 6.80 -10.05
N GLY A 217 -11.42 6.86 -11.32
CA GLY A 217 -12.82 6.91 -11.71
C GLY A 217 -13.02 6.64 -13.18
N ARG A 218 -14.26 6.83 -13.63
CA ARG A 218 -14.67 6.51 -15.00
C ARG A 218 -14.37 7.68 -15.93
N PRO A 219 -13.69 7.46 -17.06
CA PRO A 219 -13.52 8.51 -18.06
C PRO A 219 -14.82 8.74 -18.84
N GLN A 220 -14.93 9.91 -19.46
CA GLN A 220 -15.94 10.16 -20.49
C GLN A 220 -15.46 9.55 -21.83
N VAL A 221 -16.30 8.74 -22.44
CA VAL A 221 -15.99 8.11 -23.74
C VAL A 221 -16.49 9.00 -24.87
N GLU A 222 -15.55 9.50 -25.69
CA GLU A 222 -15.82 10.30 -26.89
C GLU A 222 -15.50 9.45 -28.13
N SER A 223 -16.41 9.39 -29.11
CA SER A 223 -16.16 8.67 -30.36
C SER A 223 -15.24 9.48 -31.28
N VAL A 224 -14.17 8.87 -31.80
CA VAL A 224 -13.23 9.51 -32.71
C VAL A 224 -12.80 8.56 -33.82
N GLY A 225 -13.30 8.79 -35.03
CA GLY A 225 -13.01 7.94 -36.20
C GLY A 225 -13.41 6.48 -35.95
N ARG A 226 -12.42 5.58 -35.97
CA ARG A 226 -12.62 4.15 -35.67
C ARG A 226 -12.39 3.78 -34.20
N GLY A 227 -11.87 4.72 -33.41
CA GLY A 227 -11.49 4.53 -32.02
C GLY A 227 -12.33 5.36 -31.06
N VAL A 228 -11.80 5.51 -29.85
CA VAL A 228 -12.36 6.39 -28.82
C VAL A 228 -11.29 7.24 -28.16
N ASN A 229 -11.70 8.40 -27.69
CA ASN A 229 -10.96 9.19 -26.71
C ASN A 229 -11.59 8.99 -25.34
N LEU A 230 -10.76 8.72 -24.34
CA LEU A 230 -11.18 8.65 -22.94
C LEU A 230 -10.76 9.95 -22.27
N ALA A 231 -11.69 10.88 -22.13
CA ALA A 231 -11.46 12.18 -21.51
C ALA A 231 -11.53 12.08 -19.98
N PHE A 232 -10.56 12.69 -19.30
CA PHE A 232 -10.48 12.66 -17.84
C PHE A 232 -9.83 13.93 -17.29
N ARG A 233 -10.21 14.29 -16.07
CA ARG A 233 -9.60 15.34 -15.28
C ARG A 233 -9.63 14.95 -13.80
N PHE A 234 -8.49 15.09 -13.14
CA PHE A 234 -8.34 14.95 -11.70
C PHE A 234 -7.96 16.31 -11.09
N ASP A 235 -8.54 16.61 -9.95
CA ASP A 235 -8.19 17.76 -9.13
C ASP A 235 -7.14 17.31 -8.11
N VAL A 236 -5.91 17.80 -8.29
CA VAL A 236 -4.75 17.33 -7.52
C VAL A 236 -4.48 18.29 -6.35
N PRO A 237 -4.54 17.82 -5.10
CA PRO A 237 -4.38 18.70 -3.94
C PRO A 237 -2.95 19.25 -3.85
N GLU A 238 -2.82 20.40 -3.20
CA GLU A 238 -1.52 20.99 -2.88
C GLU A 238 -0.71 20.12 -1.90
N GLY A 239 0.61 20.36 -1.84
CA GLY A 239 1.50 19.69 -0.88
C GLY A 239 1.94 18.27 -1.26
N LEU A 240 1.52 17.75 -2.42
CA LEU A 240 2.01 16.48 -2.94
C LEU A 240 3.42 16.58 -3.54
N PRO A 241 4.21 15.48 -3.55
CA PRO A 241 5.52 15.46 -4.19
C PRO A 241 5.44 15.65 -5.72
N GLU A 242 6.33 16.47 -6.27
CA GLU A 242 6.53 16.62 -7.71
C GLU A 242 7.19 15.38 -8.34
N ALA A 243 7.09 15.26 -9.67
CA ALA A 243 7.75 14.19 -10.40
C ALA A 243 9.26 14.46 -10.48
N ASP A 244 10.07 13.54 -9.97
CA ASP A 244 11.52 13.61 -10.13
C ASP A 244 11.91 13.34 -11.60
N VAL A 245 12.66 14.27 -12.19
CA VAL A 245 13.16 14.17 -13.57
C VAL A 245 14.16 13.01 -13.69
N GLU A 246 15.11 12.94 -12.75
CA GLU A 246 16.06 11.84 -12.65
C GLU A 246 15.51 10.74 -11.73
N GLN A 247 15.09 9.64 -12.35
CA GLN A 247 14.49 8.51 -11.62
C GLN A 247 15.54 7.46 -11.26
N THR A 248 16.55 7.88 -10.49
CA THR A 248 17.62 7.00 -9.98
C THR A 248 17.55 6.88 -8.45
N GLY A 249 17.90 5.73 -7.90
CA GLY A 249 17.78 5.49 -6.46
C GLY A 249 16.33 5.54 -5.97
N ALA A 250 16.06 6.44 -5.02
CA ALA A 250 14.72 6.69 -4.47
C ALA A 250 14.14 8.00 -5.01
N TYR A 251 12.94 7.96 -5.56
CA TYR A 251 12.32 9.07 -6.29
C TYR A 251 10.80 8.99 -6.27
N HIS A 252 10.15 10.13 -6.52
CA HIS A 252 8.72 10.25 -6.76
C HIS A 252 8.44 10.31 -8.26
N TRP A 253 7.39 9.63 -8.68
CA TRP A 253 6.92 9.69 -10.06
C TRP A 253 5.40 9.57 -10.08
N TRP A 254 4.81 10.04 -11.17
CA TRP A 254 3.36 10.04 -11.34
C TRP A 254 2.96 9.03 -12.41
N ARG A 255 2.04 8.15 -12.03
CA ARG A 255 1.56 7.06 -12.87
C ARG A 255 0.12 7.31 -13.25
N LEU A 256 -0.13 7.45 -14.55
CA LEU A 256 -1.46 7.40 -15.11
C LEU A 256 -1.69 5.97 -15.63
N SER A 257 -2.75 5.33 -15.16
CA SER A 257 -3.15 3.99 -15.59
C SER A 257 -4.55 4.02 -16.19
N VAL A 258 -4.77 3.27 -17.27
CA VAL A 258 -6.09 3.09 -17.88
C VAL A 258 -6.37 1.61 -18.05
N THR A 259 -7.58 1.22 -17.64
CA THR A 259 -8.10 -0.14 -17.80
C THR A 259 -9.42 -0.07 -18.54
N ALA A 260 -9.63 -0.95 -19.51
CA ALA A 260 -10.95 -1.22 -20.06
C ALA A 260 -11.19 -2.73 -20.05
N GLU A 261 -12.05 -3.19 -19.13
CA GLU A 261 -12.58 -4.55 -19.12
C GLU A 261 -13.69 -4.61 -20.16
N VAL A 262 -13.44 -5.34 -21.26
CA VAL A 262 -14.34 -5.44 -22.41
C VAL A 262 -14.30 -6.87 -22.93
N ASP A 263 -15.38 -7.31 -23.59
CA ASP A 263 -15.45 -8.67 -24.12
C ASP A 263 -14.19 -9.03 -24.93
N GLY A 264 -13.52 -10.12 -24.54
CA GLY A 264 -12.24 -10.56 -25.09
C GLY A 264 -11.03 -10.14 -24.23
N VAL A 265 -10.01 -9.58 -24.88
CA VAL A 265 -8.77 -9.09 -24.22
C VAL A 265 -8.96 -7.67 -23.68
N ASP A 266 -8.80 -7.48 -22.37
CA ASP A 266 -8.87 -6.16 -21.73
C ASP A 266 -7.73 -5.21 -22.15
N LEU A 267 -7.99 -3.90 -22.16
CA LEU A 267 -6.96 -2.87 -22.31
C LEU A 267 -6.33 -2.55 -20.96
N LYS A 268 -5.00 -2.54 -20.85
CA LYS A 268 -4.27 -2.15 -19.63
C LYS A 268 -3.01 -1.35 -19.98
N ARG A 269 -3.04 -0.03 -19.80
CA ARG A 269 -1.90 0.85 -20.11
C ARG A 269 -1.48 1.69 -18.91
N GLN A 270 -0.18 1.94 -18.85
CA GLN A 270 0.47 2.76 -17.82
C GLN A 270 1.40 3.76 -18.49
N TYR A 271 1.44 4.96 -17.91
CA TYR A 271 2.21 6.11 -18.38
C TYR A 271 2.92 6.76 -17.19
N ASN A 272 4.20 7.06 -17.36
CA ASN A 272 4.98 7.91 -16.47
C ASN A 272 4.86 9.36 -16.95
N ILE A 273 4.13 10.19 -16.21
CA ILE A 273 3.76 11.54 -16.66
C ILE A 273 4.49 12.64 -15.86
N PRO A 274 4.81 13.79 -16.48
CA PRO A 274 5.37 14.94 -15.78
C PRO A 274 4.28 15.66 -15.00
N VAL A 275 4.47 15.82 -13.69
CA VAL A 275 3.53 16.54 -12.81
C VAL A 275 4.30 17.42 -11.83
N PHE A 276 4.00 18.72 -11.81
CA PHE A 276 4.73 19.75 -11.06
C PHE A 276 3.78 20.74 -10.37
N PRO A 277 4.20 21.46 -9.31
CA PRO A 277 3.36 22.41 -8.59
C PRO A 277 3.18 23.73 -9.35
N THR A 278 2.37 23.70 -10.41
CA THR A 278 2.13 24.87 -11.28
C THR A 278 0.81 25.60 -11.04
N GLY A 279 -0.11 25.04 -10.26
CA GLY A 279 -1.48 25.55 -10.08
C GLY A 279 -2.34 25.67 -11.36
N LYS A 280 -1.92 25.09 -12.49
CA LYS A 280 -2.62 25.22 -13.78
C LYS A 280 -3.88 24.35 -13.83
N THR A 281 -4.89 24.86 -14.52
CA THR A 281 -6.14 24.15 -14.78
C THR A 281 -6.22 23.69 -16.24
N SER A 282 -6.90 22.55 -16.45
CA SER A 282 -7.23 22.01 -17.78
C SER A 282 -8.07 23.00 -18.58
N ARG A 283 -7.80 23.13 -19.89
CA ARG A 283 -8.48 24.08 -20.78
C ARG A 283 -9.54 23.44 -21.66
N SER A 284 -9.35 22.18 -22.04
CA SER A 284 -10.15 21.49 -23.05
C SER A 284 -10.94 20.29 -22.54
N VAL A 285 -10.74 19.87 -21.28
CA VAL A 285 -11.41 18.72 -20.68
C VAL A 285 -12.21 19.14 -19.44
N ASN A 286 -13.51 18.94 -19.51
CA ASN A 286 -14.45 19.30 -18.44
C ASN A 286 -14.89 18.10 -17.59
N HIS A 287 -14.60 16.86 -18.02
CA HIS A 287 -15.02 15.66 -17.31
C HIS A 287 -14.21 15.46 -16.02
N ASP A 288 -14.78 15.93 -14.92
CA ASP A 288 -14.18 15.94 -13.61
C ASP A 288 -14.41 14.61 -12.87
N ILE A 289 -13.40 13.75 -12.88
CA ILE A 289 -13.43 12.50 -12.14
C ILE A 289 -13.47 12.76 -10.63
N SER A 290 -12.76 13.77 -10.13
CA SER A 290 -12.68 14.06 -8.71
C SER A 290 -14.03 14.49 -8.14
N ALA A 291 -14.79 15.31 -8.85
CA ALA A 291 -16.17 15.65 -8.47
C ALA A 291 -17.11 14.43 -8.50
N HIS A 292 -16.95 13.54 -9.48
CA HIS A 292 -17.76 12.31 -9.54
C HIS A 292 -17.44 11.37 -8.37
N VAL A 293 -16.16 11.15 -8.08
CA VAL A 293 -15.70 10.33 -6.94
C VAL A 293 -16.18 10.92 -5.62
N LEU A 294 -16.12 12.25 -5.46
CA LEU A 294 -16.62 12.93 -4.28
C LEU A 294 -18.14 12.74 -4.12
N LYS A 295 -18.92 12.89 -5.20
CA LYS A 295 -20.37 12.64 -5.17
C LYS A 295 -20.70 11.20 -4.80
N GLU A 296 -20.02 10.22 -5.41
CA GLU A 296 -20.21 8.80 -5.09
C GLU A 296 -19.85 8.52 -3.62
N ARG A 297 -18.77 9.10 -3.11
CA ARG A 297 -18.36 8.97 -1.71
C ARG A 297 -19.40 9.58 -0.75
N ILE A 298 -19.92 10.77 -1.05
CA ILE A 298 -20.96 11.41 -0.24
C ILE A 298 -22.23 10.57 -0.24
N GLN A 299 -22.67 10.09 -1.42
CA GLN A 299 -23.84 9.23 -1.55
C GLN A 299 -23.67 7.91 -0.78
N ALA A 300 -22.51 7.25 -0.89
CA ALA A 300 -22.22 6.03 -0.13
C ALA A 300 -22.19 6.29 1.38
N SER A 301 -21.66 7.45 1.79
CA SER A 301 -21.65 7.89 3.20
C SER A 301 -23.06 8.16 3.72
N ASP A 302 -23.93 8.83 2.94
CA ASP A 302 -25.32 9.08 3.29
C ASP A 302 -26.13 7.78 3.36
N GLN A 303 -25.96 6.87 2.39
CA GLN A 303 -26.58 5.54 2.42
C GLN A 303 -26.14 4.74 3.65
N ALA A 304 -24.85 4.77 3.98
CA ALA A 304 -24.35 4.12 5.19
C ALA A 304 -24.96 4.76 6.45
N ARG A 305 -25.06 6.09 6.52
CA ARG A 305 -25.69 6.81 7.64
C ARG A 305 -27.15 6.39 7.81
N ASP A 306 -27.92 6.35 6.73
CA ASP A 306 -29.34 6.04 6.76
C ASP A 306 -29.58 4.56 7.12
N ALA A 307 -28.78 3.64 6.60
CA ALA A 307 -28.80 2.23 6.99
C ALA A 307 -28.47 2.04 8.49
N ILE A 308 -27.41 2.69 8.97
CA ILE A 308 -27.01 2.70 10.39
C ILE A 308 -28.15 3.23 11.27
N ALA A 309 -28.80 4.32 10.86
CA ALA A 309 -29.91 4.92 11.59
C ALA A 309 -31.12 3.99 11.69
N GLN A 310 -31.36 3.16 10.67
CA GLN A 310 -32.41 2.15 10.63
C GLN A 310 -32.03 0.84 11.36
N GLY A 311 -30.80 0.74 11.86
CA GLY A 311 -30.30 -0.47 12.51
C GLY A 311 -29.79 -1.54 11.54
N ASP A 312 -29.65 -1.23 10.24
CA ASP A 312 -28.97 -2.07 9.27
C ASP A 312 -27.47 -1.77 9.24
N PHE A 313 -26.72 -2.56 9.99
CA PHE A 313 -25.26 -2.47 10.06
C PHE A 313 -24.55 -3.34 9.01
N SER A 314 -25.29 -4.01 8.12
CA SER A 314 -24.72 -4.86 7.07
C SER A 314 -24.41 -4.09 5.79
N ALA A 315 -25.20 -3.05 5.46
CA ALA A 315 -25.09 -2.31 4.21
C ALA A 315 -23.92 -1.32 4.15
N GLY A 316 -23.42 -0.84 5.29
CA GLY A 316 -22.46 0.28 5.36
C GLY A 316 -20.98 -0.08 5.44
N GLY A 317 -20.58 -1.36 5.36
CA GLY A 317 -19.18 -1.75 5.65
C GLY A 317 -18.84 -1.71 7.15
N LEU A 318 -19.85 -1.66 8.01
CA LEU A 318 -19.71 -1.78 9.45
C LEU A 318 -19.21 -3.17 9.80
N SER A 319 -17.89 -3.28 9.97
CA SER A 319 -17.15 -4.47 10.41
C SER A 319 -17.69 -5.78 9.84
N ARG A 320 -16.96 -6.39 8.89
CA ARG A 320 -17.30 -7.71 8.31
C ARG A 320 -17.60 -8.80 9.36
N ALA A 321 -17.22 -8.59 10.62
CA ALA A 321 -17.39 -9.53 11.71
C ALA A 321 -18.42 -9.11 12.78
N MET A 322 -18.88 -7.85 12.85
CA MET A 322 -19.80 -7.43 13.92
C MET A 322 -21.19 -8.06 13.71
N ARG A 323 -21.67 -8.76 14.73
CA ARG A 323 -23.07 -9.20 14.82
C ARG A 323 -23.81 -8.26 15.76
N PHE A 324 -24.78 -7.55 15.22
CA PHE A 324 -25.62 -6.61 15.96
C PHE A 324 -27.02 -7.20 16.16
N SER A 325 -27.58 -7.03 17.35
CA SER A 325 -28.99 -7.33 17.67
C SER A 325 -29.51 -6.24 18.60
N ASP A 326 -30.71 -5.75 18.33
CA ASP A 326 -31.44 -4.78 19.14
C ASP A 326 -32.82 -5.36 19.43
N GLU A 327 -32.94 -6.06 20.55
CA GLU A 327 -34.16 -6.74 20.98
C GLU A 327 -34.61 -6.15 22.32
N GLY A 328 -35.83 -5.61 22.37
CA GLY A 328 -36.44 -5.14 23.61
C GLY A 328 -35.68 -4.01 24.33
N GLY A 329 -34.93 -3.17 23.59
CA GLY A 329 -34.14 -2.08 24.17
C GLY A 329 -32.77 -2.51 24.72
N GLU A 330 -32.36 -3.77 24.50
CA GLU A 330 -30.99 -4.24 24.73
C GLU A 330 -30.23 -4.25 23.39
N ILE A 331 -29.19 -3.41 23.28
CA ILE A 331 -28.25 -3.47 22.15
C ILE A 331 -27.16 -4.48 22.48
N ARG A 332 -27.02 -5.50 21.64
CA ARG A 332 -25.97 -6.51 21.74
C ARG A 332 -25.07 -6.45 20.51
N MET A 333 -23.78 -6.25 20.75
CA MET A 333 -22.74 -6.28 19.73
C MET A 333 -21.76 -7.41 20.05
N VAL A 334 -21.62 -8.36 19.12
CA VAL A 334 -20.72 -9.51 19.26
C VAL A 334 -19.72 -9.51 18.12
N PHE A 335 -18.44 -9.51 18.47
CA PHE A 335 -17.32 -9.69 17.55
C PHE A 335 -16.77 -11.10 17.76
N PRO A 336 -17.07 -12.04 16.85
CA PRO A 336 -16.75 -13.45 17.01
C PRO A 336 -15.25 -13.72 16.92
N MET A 337 -14.88 -14.93 17.35
CA MET A 337 -13.55 -15.51 17.17
C MET A 337 -13.21 -15.64 15.67
N PHE A 338 -11.92 -15.81 15.36
CA PHE A 338 -11.38 -16.05 14.01
C PHE A 338 -11.61 -14.92 13.00
N ARG A 339 -11.73 -13.67 13.44
CA ARG A 339 -11.87 -12.52 12.54
C ARG A 339 -10.57 -12.10 11.85
N ASN A 340 -9.41 -12.27 12.50
CA ASN A 340 -8.09 -11.88 11.99
C ASN A 340 -7.35 -13.01 11.26
N LYS A 341 -8.00 -13.69 10.32
CA LYS A 341 -7.49 -14.95 9.70
C LYS A 341 -6.08 -14.83 9.14
N VAL A 342 -5.79 -13.79 8.36
CA VAL A 342 -4.48 -13.59 7.73
C VAL A 342 -3.38 -13.37 8.76
N LEU A 343 -3.63 -12.51 9.75
CA LEU A 343 -2.66 -12.22 10.79
C LEU A 343 -2.41 -13.44 11.68
N THR A 344 -3.42 -14.26 11.95
CA THR A 344 -3.26 -15.55 12.65
C THR A 344 -2.37 -16.50 11.85
N VAL A 345 -2.54 -16.61 10.53
CA VAL A 345 -1.68 -17.46 9.68
C VAL A 345 -0.24 -16.95 9.69
N ILE A 346 -0.02 -15.64 9.56
CA ILE A 346 1.32 -15.04 9.62
C ILE A 346 1.94 -15.32 10.99
N ALA A 347 1.23 -15.07 12.09
CA ALA A 347 1.73 -15.36 13.43
C ALA A 347 2.10 -16.84 13.59
N ALA A 348 1.27 -17.76 13.06
CA ALA A 348 1.54 -19.19 13.10
C ALA A 348 2.79 -19.58 12.31
N MET A 349 2.99 -19.00 11.11
CA MET A 349 4.21 -19.21 10.32
C MET A 349 5.46 -18.73 11.05
N PHE A 350 5.39 -17.57 11.70
CA PHE A 350 6.50 -17.05 12.50
C PHE A 350 6.75 -17.92 13.74
N ALA A 351 5.71 -18.32 14.46
CA ALA A 351 5.82 -19.21 15.62
C ALA A 351 6.48 -20.54 15.24
N GLY A 352 6.02 -21.18 14.16
CA GLY A 352 6.58 -22.44 13.66
C GLY A 352 8.00 -22.29 13.11
N GLY A 353 8.23 -21.29 12.25
CA GLY A 353 9.53 -21.08 11.62
C GLY A 353 10.63 -20.69 12.61
N PHE A 354 10.37 -19.69 13.46
CA PHE A 354 11.33 -19.27 14.49
C PHE A 354 11.46 -20.31 15.61
N GLY A 355 10.36 -20.97 16.00
CA GLY A 355 10.40 -22.06 16.97
C GLY A 355 11.26 -23.23 16.52
N PHE A 356 11.12 -23.65 15.25
CA PHE A 356 11.96 -24.69 14.65
C PHE A 356 13.42 -24.27 14.55
N ALA A 357 13.69 -23.04 14.10
CA ALA A 357 15.06 -22.51 14.03
C ALA A 357 15.72 -22.46 15.42
N SER A 358 15.01 -21.97 16.43
CA SER A 358 15.48 -21.94 17.82
C SER A 358 15.77 -23.35 18.36
N TYR A 359 14.88 -24.31 18.12
CA TYR A 359 15.08 -25.70 18.55
C TYR A 359 16.34 -26.30 17.93
N GLN A 360 16.55 -26.12 16.63
CA GLN A 360 17.76 -26.59 15.93
C GLN A 360 19.02 -25.91 16.48
N MET A 361 18.99 -24.58 16.67
CA MET A 361 20.13 -23.84 17.19
C MET A 361 20.51 -24.27 18.61
N ILE A 362 19.53 -24.46 19.50
CA ILE A 362 19.78 -24.97 20.85
C ILE A 362 20.30 -26.42 20.80
N GLY A 363 19.77 -27.26 19.91
CA GLY A 363 20.31 -28.61 19.68
C GLY A 363 21.77 -28.60 19.23
N THR A 364 22.14 -27.70 18.31
CA THR A 364 23.55 -27.51 17.90
C THR A 364 24.40 -26.92 19.03
N ALA A 365 23.81 -26.13 19.92
CA ALA A 365 24.52 -25.53 21.05
C ALA A 365 24.95 -26.57 22.08
N LEU A 366 24.07 -27.53 22.36
CA LEU A 366 24.32 -28.62 23.31
C LEU A 366 25.39 -29.62 22.81
N ASN A 367 25.52 -29.77 21.49
CA ASN A 367 26.42 -30.75 20.87
C ASN A 367 27.68 -30.14 20.21
N GLY A 368 27.80 -28.81 20.14
CA GLY A 368 28.76 -28.10 19.27
C GLY A 368 29.96 -27.45 19.96
N GLY A 369 30.20 -27.72 21.24
CA GLY A 369 31.32 -27.13 22.00
C GLY A 369 31.28 -25.59 22.04
N ALA A 370 32.42 -24.91 21.91
CA ALA A 370 32.51 -23.45 21.99
C ALA A 370 31.74 -22.72 20.86
N PHE A 371 31.72 -23.30 19.65
CA PHE A 371 30.91 -22.79 18.53
C PHE A 371 29.41 -22.96 18.82
N GLY A 372 29.04 -24.08 19.47
CA GLY A 372 27.69 -24.32 19.98
C GLY A 372 27.22 -23.27 21.01
N LEU A 373 28.08 -22.88 21.95
CA LEU A 373 27.72 -21.83 22.92
C LEU A 373 27.42 -20.48 22.23
N PHE A 374 28.19 -20.14 21.19
CA PHE A 374 27.95 -18.94 20.40
C PHE A 374 26.63 -19.00 19.61
N THR A 375 26.32 -20.12 18.96
CA THR A 375 25.04 -20.30 18.25
C THR A 375 23.85 -20.34 19.22
N GLY A 376 24.04 -20.90 20.41
CA GLY A 376 23.06 -20.88 21.51
C GLY A 376 22.72 -19.46 21.95
N LEU A 377 23.71 -18.59 22.15
CA LEU A 377 23.48 -17.19 22.50
C LEU A 377 22.74 -16.43 21.38
N PHE A 378 23.07 -16.72 20.12
CA PHE A 378 22.40 -16.14 18.96
C PHE A 378 20.93 -16.61 18.78
N SER A 379 20.52 -17.68 19.48
CA SER A 379 19.14 -18.19 19.43
C SER A 379 18.14 -17.37 20.26
N ILE A 380 18.60 -16.59 21.25
CA ILE A 380 17.77 -15.80 22.16
C ILE A 380 16.77 -14.89 21.42
N PRO A 381 17.17 -14.06 20.43
CA PRO A 381 16.22 -13.22 19.69
C PRO A 381 15.19 -14.06 18.91
N PHE A 382 15.58 -15.23 18.40
CA PHE A 382 14.65 -16.13 17.69
C PHE A 382 13.62 -16.73 18.63
N VAL A 383 14.05 -17.14 19.85
CA VAL A 383 13.15 -17.65 20.89
C VAL A 383 12.14 -16.58 21.30
N LEU A 384 12.59 -15.33 21.47
CA LEU A 384 11.71 -14.22 21.84
C LEU A 384 10.65 -13.98 20.77
N VAL A 385 11.04 -13.95 19.49
CA VAL A 385 10.10 -13.81 18.36
C VAL A 385 9.14 -15.00 18.31
N ALA A 386 9.63 -16.22 18.47
CA ALA A 386 8.82 -17.43 18.49
C ALA A 386 7.79 -17.41 19.64
N LEU A 387 8.18 -16.96 20.83
CA LEU A 387 7.31 -16.87 22.00
C LEU A 387 6.19 -15.85 21.77
N VAL A 388 6.53 -14.63 21.34
CA VAL A 388 5.55 -13.59 21.05
C VAL A 388 4.61 -14.02 19.92
N ALA A 389 5.14 -14.63 18.85
CA ALA A 389 4.34 -15.14 17.75
C ALA A 389 3.43 -16.29 18.18
N SER A 390 3.87 -17.17 19.08
CA SER A 390 3.06 -18.26 19.63
C SER A 390 1.89 -17.72 20.47
N ILE A 391 2.16 -16.74 21.35
CA ILE A 391 1.12 -16.05 22.11
C ILE A 391 0.11 -15.38 21.16
N ALA A 392 0.60 -14.69 20.13
CA ALA A 392 -0.28 -14.05 19.13
C ALA A 392 -1.10 -15.07 18.33
N THR A 393 -0.53 -16.22 18.00
CA THR A 393 -1.19 -17.32 17.27
C THR A 393 -2.38 -17.87 18.05
N ILE A 394 -2.28 -17.92 19.38
CA ILE A 394 -3.36 -18.33 20.27
C ILE A 394 -4.33 -17.16 20.52
N TYR A 395 -3.81 -15.96 20.81
CA TYR A 395 -4.61 -14.82 21.22
C TYR A 395 -5.51 -14.27 20.10
N LEU A 396 -4.95 -14.04 18.90
CA LEU A 396 -5.65 -13.39 17.80
C LEU A 396 -6.92 -14.12 17.33
N PRO A 397 -6.93 -15.46 17.14
CA PRO A 397 -8.14 -16.17 16.75
C PRO A 397 -9.14 -16.32 17.89
N LEU A 398 -8.68 -16.41 19.15
CA LEU A 398 -9.54 -16.73 20.29
C LEU A 398 -10.12 -15.51 21.01
N ASN A 399 -9.60 -14.31 20.73
CA ASN A 399 -10.10 -13.06 21.27
C ASN A 399 -11.47 -12.72 20.66
N ASN A 400 -12.47 -12.54 21.50
CA ASN A 400 -13.80 -12.06 21.13
C ASN A 400 -14.20 -10.86 22.00
N LEU A 401 -15.18 -10.09 21.52
CA LEU A 401 -15.69 -8.92 22.22
C LEU A 401 -17.21 -8.99 22.26
N HIS A 402 -17.77 -8.90 23.45
CA HIS A 402 -19.20 -8.82 23.69
C HIS A 402 -19.49 -7.48 24.37
N VAL A 403 -20.34 -6.68 23.75
CA VAL A 403 -20.82 -5.43 24.32
C VAL A 403 -22.33 -5.53 24.43
N ARG A 404 -22.86 -5.27 25.62
CA ARG A 404 -24.31 -5.18 25.86
C ARG A 404 -24.62 -3.84 26.47
N ILE A 405 -25.61 -3.17 25.91
CA ILE A 405 -26.14 -1.89 26.37
C ILE A 405 -27.59 -2.13 26.74
N ARG A 406 -27.93 -1.94 28.01
CA ARG A 406 -29.29 -2.12 28.52
C ARG A 406 -29.67 -0.92 29.38
N GLY A 407 -30.60 -0.10 28.90
CA GLY A 407 -30.97 1.15 29.57
C GLY A 407 -29.75 2.04 29.81
N SER A 408 -29.47 2.37 31.08
CA SER A 408 -28.33 3.19 31.50
C SER A 408 -27.05 2.39 31.80
N GLN A 409 -27.01 1.08 31.50
CA GLN A 409 -25.88 0.22 31.79
C GLN A 409 -25.18 -0.26 30.52
N LEU A 410 -23.88 0.00 30.45
CA LEU A 410 -22.96 -0.47 29.43
C LEU A 410 -22.08 -1.57 30.02
N SER A 411 -22.09 -2.76 29.41
CA SER A 411 -21.24 -3.87 29.82
C SER A 411 -20.38 -4.34 28.67
N VAL A 412 -19.09 -4.50 28.94
CA VAL A 412 -18.07 -4.93 27.98
C VAL A 412 -17.35 -6.14 28.54
N LEU A 413 -17.34 -7.22 27.77
CA LEU A 413 -16.72 -8.48 28.12
C LEU A 413 -15.79 -8.90 26.98
N ARG A 414 -14.53 -9.20 27.32
CA ARG A 414 -13.56 -9.84 26.41
C ARG A 414 -13.14 -11.19 26.97
N PRO A 415 -13.82 -12.26 26.54
CA PRO A 415 -13.31 -13.60 26.72
C PRO A 415 -12.07 -13.85 25.87
N LEU A 416 -11.21 -14.75 26.35
CA LEU A 416 -10.30 -15.50 25.51
C LEU A 416 -10.82 -16.93 25.49
N LEU A 417 -11.33 -17.38 24.34
CA LEU A 417 -12.04 -18.65 24.20
C LEU A 417 -13.29 -18.69 25.12
N PHE A 418 -13.20 -19.27 26.32
CA PHE A 418 -14.28 -19.32 27.31
C PHE A 418 -13.95 -18.60 28.63
N VAL A 419 -12.70 -18.15 28.81
CA VAL A 419 -12.24 -17.53 30.06
C VAL A 419 -12.44 -16.01 29.98
N PRO A 420 -13.18 -15.37 30.89
CA PRO A 420 -13.37 -13.93 30.89
C PRO A 420 -12.08 -13.23 31.33
N VAL A 421 -11.31 -12.67 30.38
CA VAL A 421 -10.03 -11.99 30.66
C VAL A 421 -10.24 -10.53 31.04
N PHE A 422 -11.24 -9.88 30.45
CA PHE A 422 -11.60 -8.51 30.80
C PHE A 422 -13.10 -8.36 30.90
N TRP A 423 -13.56 -7.76 31.99
CA TRP A 423 -14.96 -7.45 32.19
C TRP A 423 -15.12 -6.09 32.85
N ARG A 424 -15.99 -5.26 32.27
CA ARG A 424 -16.26 -3.93 32.81
C ARG A 424 -17.72 -3.56 32.63
N ARG A 425 -18.32 -3.02 33.70
CA ARG A 425 -19.64 -2.38 33.68
C ARG A 425 -19.44 -0.90 33.92
N LEU A 426 -20.14 -0.08 33.16
CA LEU A 426 -20.12 1.37 33.20
C LEU A 426 -21.55 1.87 33.18
N SER A 427 -21.86 2.85 34.03
CA SER A 427 -23.10 3.61 33.86
C SER A 427 -22.91 4.60 32.70
N VAL A 428 -23.95 4.80 31.90
CA VAL A 428 -23.95 5.79 30.82
C VAL A 428 -23.69 7.20 31.36
N THR A 429 -24.09 7.49 32.60
CA THR A 429 -23.82 8.77 33.29
C THR A 429 -22.34 9.00 33.59
N GLU A 430 -21.54 7.93 33.71
CA GLU A 430 -20.09 7.99 33.93
C GLU A 430 -19.33 8.23 32.63
N LEU A 431 -19.99 8.08 31.48
CA LEU A 431 -19.37 8.36 30.19
C LEU A 431 -19.19 9.87 30.03
N SER A 432 -18.00 10.24 29.54
CA SER A 432 -17.67 11.60 29.15
C SER A 432 -17.95 11.83 27.67
N HIS A 433 -17.42 10.95 26.81
CA HIS A 433 -17.60 11.02 25.37
C HIS A 433 -17.28 9.70 24.66
N LEU A 434 -17.72 9.58 23.42
CA LEU A 434 -17.30 8.55 22.47
C LEU A 434 -16.31 9.12 21.45
N SER A 435 -15.30 8.33 21.06
CA SER A 435 -14.36 8.68 20.00
C SER A 435 -14.05 7.48 19.09
N ILE A 436 -13.64 7.77 17.86
CA ILE A 436 -13.10 6.76 16.95
C ILE A 436 -11.59 6.90 16.87
N LYS A 437 -10.89 5.77 16.92
CA LYS A 437 -9.44 5.71 16.81
C LYS A 437 -9.01 4.83 15.66
N ARG A 438 -8.16 5.37 14.78
CA ARG A 438 -7.52 4.59 13.72
C ARG A 438 -6.60 3.52 14.32
N THR A 439 -6.73 2.28 13.85
CA THR A 439 -5.90 1.15 14.29
C THR A 439 -5.03 0.55 13.21
N GLY A 440 -5.32 0.82 11.94
CA GLY A 440 -4.49 0.36 10.84
C GLY A 440 -5.09 0.74 9.49
N SER A 441 -4.54 0.14 8.45
CA SER A 441 -5.11 0.17 7.10
C SER A 441 -4.68 -1.06 6.32
N THR A 442 -5.54 -1.54 5.45
CA THR A 442 -5.25 -2.64 4.51
C THR A 442 -5.25 -2.10 3.08
N GLY A 443 -4.32 -2.59 2.26
CA GLY A 443 -4.16 -2.14 0.87
C GLY A 443 -3.39 -0.82 0.75
N GLU A 444 -3.30 -0.31 -0.48
CA GLU A 444 -2.59 0.92 -0.82
C GLU A 444 -3.31 1.64 -1.97
N GLY A 445 -3.06 2.95 -2.13
CA GLY A 445 -3.70 3.78 -3.16
C GLY A 445 -5.23 3.79 -3.01
N VAL A 446 -5.93 3.68 -4.14
CA VAL A 446 -7.41 3.70 -4.19
C VAL A 446 -8.06 2.55 -3.41
N LYS A 447 -7.37 1.41 -3.27
CA LYS A 447 -7.88 0.24 -2.54
C LYS A 447 -7.58 0.28 -1.04
N LYS A 448 -6.97 1.37 -0.55
CA LYS A 448 -6.62 1.51 0.86
C LYS A 448 -7.89 1.70 1.69
N VAL A 449 -8.14 0.77 2.60
CA VAL A 449 -9.21 0.86 3.58
C VAL A 449 -8.58 1.11 4.95
N GLU A 450 -8.97 2.18 5.62
CA GLU A 450 -8.52 2.48 6.97
C GLU A 450 -9.46 1.84 8.00
N HIS A 451 -8.87 1.23 9.03
CA HIS A 451 -9.62 0.51 10.05
C HIS A 451 -9.65 1.31 11.36
N PHE A 452 -10.83 1.39 11.96
CA PHE A 452 -11.09 2.15 13.18
C PHE A 452 -11.66 1.29 14.30
N LYS A 453 -11.50 1.77 15.53
CA LYS A 453 -12.16 1.25 16.73
C LYS A 453 -12.96 2.36 17.39
N LEU A 454 -14.14 2.01 17.92
CA LEU A 454 -14.95 2.90 18.73
C LEU A 454 -14.58 2.74 20.20
N ARG A 455 -14.33 3.86 20.89
CA ARG A 455 -13.94 3.90 22.29
C ARG A 455 -14.89 4.78 23.10
N ALA A 456 -15.24 4.31 24.28
CA ALA A 456 -15.94 5.05 25.31
C ALA A 456 -14.95 5.51 26.38
N TYR A 457 -15.00 6.81 26.68
CA TYR A 457 -14.16 7.44 27.70
C TYR A 457 -15.00 7.76 28.92
N ASP A 458 -14.57 7.26 30.07
CA ASP A 458 -15.13 7.56 31.38
C ASP A 458 -14.66 8.94 31.86
N ARG A 459 -15.47 9.62 32.67
CA ARG A 459 -15.10 10.86 33.39
C ARG A 459 -13.88 10.65 34.28
N ASN A 460 -13.66 9.44 34.77
CA ASN A 460 -12.49 9.07 35.58
C ASN A 460 -11.22 8.80 34.75
N GLY A 461 -11.23 9.05 33.44
CA GLY A 461 -10.07 8.96 32.55
C GLY A 461 -9.78 7.55 32.01
N SER A 462 -10.65 6.59 32.29
CA SER A 462 -10.50 5.23 31.81
C SER A 462 -11.15 5.03 30.43
N VAL A 463 -10.64 4.08 29.65
CA VAL A 463 -11.07 3.88 28.25
C VAL A 463 -11.51 2.44 28.03
N VAL A 464 -12.66 2.27 27.36
CA VAL A 464 -13.18 0.96 26.99
C VAL A 464 -13.52 0.94 25.50
N THR A 465 -13.08 -0.10 24.81
CA THR A 465 -13.38 -0.29 23.39
C THR A 465 -14.76 -0.93 23.22
N LEU A 466 -15.66 -0.25 22.52
CA LEU A 466 -17.03 -0.68 22.23
C LEU A 466 -17.15 -1.48 20.94
N ALA A 467 -16.39 -1.09 19.92
CA ALA A 467 -16.38 -1.76 18.63
C ALA A 467 -14.98 -1.77 18.03
N GLU A 468 -14.71 -2.81 17.24
CA GLU A 468 -13.42 -3.00 16.57
C GLU A 468 -13.63 -3.31 15.09
N ASP A 469 -12.57 -3.10 14.30
CA ASP A 469 -12.52 -3.47 12.88
C ASP A 469 -13.63 -2.77 12.06
N LEU A 470 -13.86 -1.48 12.32
CA LEU A 470 -14.78 -0.64 11.54
C LEU A 470 -14.04 -0.15 10.29
N ASP A 471 -14.54 -0.50 9.10
CA ASP A 471 -13.90 -0.17 7.82
C ASP A 471 -14.38 1.22 7.33
N GLY A 472 -13.45 2.16 7.20
CA GLY A 472 -13.74 3.52 6.73
C GLY A 472 -14.04 4.51 7.85
N GLU A 473 -13.54 5.74 7.70
CA GLU A 473 -13.71 6.82 8.68
C GLU A 473 -15.16 7.31 8.76
N ASP A 474 -15.78 7.56 7.60
CA ASP A 474 -17.15 8.06 7.49
C ASP A 474 -18.15 7.11 8.19
N VAL A 475 -18.03 5.81 7.90
CA VAL A 475 -18.85 4.73 8.49
C VAL A 475 -18.64 4.63 10.00
N ALA A 476 -17.38 4.65 10.46
CA ALA A 476 -17.06 4.63 11.88
C ALA A 476 -17.62 5.86 12.61
N GLY A 477 -17.60 7.03 11.95
CA GLY A 477 -18.19 8.28 12.42
C GLY A 477 -19.71 8.17 12.58
N HIS A 478 -20.41 7.73 11.54
CA HIS A 478 -21.87 7.54 11.60
C HIS A 478 -22.27 6.54 12.69
N PHE A 479 -21.52 5.46 12.87
CA PHE A 479 -21.77 4.48 13.93
C PHE A 479 -21.53 5.04 15.33
N ARG A 480 -20.47 5.84 15.52
CA ARG A 480 -20.22 6.58 16.76
C ARG A 480 -21.41 7.47 17.08
N ASP A 481 -21.89 8.23 16.10
CA ASP A 481 -22.97 9.20 16.28
C ASP A 481 -24.31 8.52 16.58
N TYR A 482 -24.57 7.38 15.93
CA TYR A 482 -25.71 6.51 16.25
C TYR A 482 -25.70 6.06 17.72
N LEU A 483 -24.59 5.50 18.19
CA LEU A 483 -24.47 5.06 19.59
C LEU A 483 -24.49 6.24 20.57
N ALA A 484 -23.87 7.37 20.23
CA ALA A 484 -23.86 8.58 21.03
C ALA A 484 -25.27 9.13 21.26
N ARG A 485 -26.10 9.20 20.21
CA ARG A 485 -27.51 9.61 20.31
C ARG A 485 -28.32 8.67 21.19
N ARG A 486 -28.10 7.36 21.04
CA ARG A 486 -28.85 6.35 21.80
C ARG A 486 -28.45 6.29 23.27
N LEU A 487 -27.20 6.62 23.58
CA LEU A 487 -26.68 6.72 24.94
C LEU A 487 -26.86 8.12 25.54
N ASN A 488 -27.24 9.13 24.75
CA ASN A 488 -27.24 10.53 25.16
C ASN A 488 -25.87 11.00 25.71
N VAL A 489 -24.79 10.70 24.97
CA VAL A 489 -23.40 11.02 25.33
C VAL A 489 -22.76 11.87 24.23
N GLU A 490 -21.85 12.78 24.59
CA GLU A 490 -21.12 13.61 23.62
C GLU A 490 -20.17 12.79 22.74
N THR A 491 -19.89 13.29 21.53
CA THR A 491 -18.83 12.76 20.66
C THR A 491 -17.66 13.72 20.61
N ARG A 492 -16.42 13.22 20.68
CA ARG A 492 -15.21 14.03 20.48
C ARG A 492 -14.20 13.32 19.59
N PRO A 493 -13.37 14.05 18.82
CA PRO A 493 -12.24 13.44 18.11
C PRO A 493 -11.24 12.85 19.11
N ASP A 494 -10.59 11.74 18.75
CA ASP A 494 -9.59 11.08 19.60
C ASP A 494 -8.31 11.92 19.64
N VAL A 495 -8.23 12.83 20.62
CA VAL A 495 -7.01 13.61 20.87
C VAL A 495 -6.06 12.74 21.68
N PRO A 496 -4.78 12.55 21.27
CA PRO A 496 -3.80 11.84 22.06
C PRO A 496 -3.73 12.41 23.48
N ILE A 497 -3.72 11.54 24.50
CA ILE A 497 -3.64 11.93 25.92
C ILE A 497 -2.45 12.87 26.19
N SER A 498 -1.39 12.84 25.37
CA SER A 498 -0.24 13.75 25.44
C SER A 498 -0.56 15.22 25.15
N ALA A 499 -1.64 15.54 24.41
CA ALA A 499 -1.98 16.93 24.07
C ALA A 499 -2.84 17.62 25.14
N ARG A 500 -3.43 16.88 26.10
CA ARG A 500 -4.21 17.48 27.20
C ARG A 500 -3.38 18.14 28.29
N ARG A 501 -2.06 17.88 28.36
CA ARG A 501 -1.18 18.52 29.35
C ARG A 501 -0.63 19.88 28.93
N LEU A 502 -0.95 20.36 27.72
CA LEU A 502 -0.48 21.66 27.22
C LEU A 502 -1.58 22.74 27.17
N SER A 503 -2.83 22.43 27.53
CA SER A 503 -3.90 23.43 27.62
C SER A 503 -4.34 23.73 29.07
N SER A 504 -3.54 23.35 30.05
CA SER A 504 -3.76 23.66 31.47
C SER A 504 -2.52 24.29 32.11
N ALA A 505 -1.77 25.08 31.33
CA ALA A 505 -0.73 25.98 31.82
C ALA A 505 -1.14 27.41 31.48
#